data_AF-A0A4S3LS31-F1
#
_entry.id   AF-A0A4S3LS31-F1
#
_cell.length_a   1.000
_cell.length_b   1.000
_cell.length_c   1.000
_cell.angle_alpha   90.00
_cell.angle_beta   90.00
_cell.angle_gamma   90.00
#
_symmetry.space_group_name_H-M   'P 1'
#
loop_
_entity.id
_entity.type
_entity.pdbx_description
1 polymer ?
#
loop_
_entity_poly.entity_id
_entity_poly.type
_entity_poly.pdbx_seq_one_letter_code
_entity_poly.pdbx_strand_id
1 'polypeptide(L)' 'MSNYQNNIDLRVDVAALANATFELREQFRAFEKKYFWGSEELTQRLAGQVINQLNSQMLEIYKQMNELDHAFKD' A
#
# COMPACT_ATOMS: atom_id res chain seq x y z
N MET A 1 25.74 -10.10 8.39
CA MET A 1 26.35 -8.93 7.74
C MET A 1 25.26 -8.32 6.88
N SER A 2 24.69 -7.18 7.27
CA SER A 2 23.67 -6.52 6.46
C SER A 2 24.31 -6.15 5.12
N ASN A 3 23.77 -6.65 4.00
CA ASN A 3 24.32 -6.43 2.66
C ASN A 3 24.31 -4.94 2.25
N TYR A 4 23.73 -4.05 3.07
CA TYR A 4 23.40 -2.67 2.71
C TYR A 4 23.94 -1.62 3.68
N GLN A 5 24.87 -1.99 4.59
CA GLN A 5 25.42 -1.05 5.59
C GLN A 5 26.02 0.23 4.98
N ASN A 6 26.48 0.17 3.72
CA ASN A 6 27.11 1.28 3.00
C ASN A 6 26.18 1.95 1.96
N ASN A 7 24.90 1.59 1.89
CA ASN A 7 23.96 2.12 0.88
C ASN A 7 22.85 2.94 1.55
N ILE A 8 23.27 4.03 2.21
CA ILE A 8 22.39 4.86 3.04
C ILE A 8 21.27 5.49 2.20
N ASP A 9 21.60 6.00 1.01
CA ASP A 9 20.61 6.64 0.11
C ASP A 9 19.52 5.64 -0.31
N LEU A 10 19.91 4.43 -0.70
CA LEU A 10 18.96 3.38 -1.06
C LEU A 10 18.04 3.00 0.12
N ARG A 11 18.57 2.96 1.34
CA ARG A 11 17.75 2.69 2.55
C ARG A 11 16.75 3.81 2.81
N VAL A 12 17.14 5.06 2.61
CA VAL A 12 16.25 6.22 2.75
C VAL A 12 15.15 6.19 1.68
N ASP A 13 15.51 5.91 0.42
CA ASP A 13 14.55 5.82 -0.68
C ASP A 13 13.55 4.68 -0.48
N VAL A 14 14.02 3.51 -0.06
CA VAL A 14 13.17 2.35 0.27
C VAL A 14 12.22 2.68 1.42
N ALA A 15 12.70 3.31 2.49
CA ALA A 15 11.85 3.69 3.61
C ALA A 15 10.80 4.74 3.21
N ALA A 16 11.17 5.72 2.38
CA ALA A 16 10.24 6.72 1.87
C ALA A 16 9.15 6.07 0.99
N LEU A 17 9.54 5.14 0.12
CA LEU A 17 8.62 4.40 -0.73
C LEU A 17 7.68 3.49 0.09
N ALA A 18 8.19 2.85 1.13
CA ALA A 18 7.39 2.03 2.05
C ALA A 18 6.32 2.86 2.77
N ASN A 19 6.69 4.05 3.26
CA ASN A 19 5.75 4.97 3.89
C ASN A 19 4.66 5.46 2.91
N ALA A 20 5.04 5.87 1.70
CA ALA A 20 4.07 6.30 0.68
C ALA A 20 3.10 5.15 0.30
N THR A 21 3.62 3.93 0.22
CA THR A 21 2.83 2.72 -0.07
C THR A 21 1.84 2.44 1.06
N PHE A 22 2.24 2.62 2.32
CA PHE A 22 1.36 2.49 3.48
C PHE A 22 0.24 3.54 3.46
N GLU A 23 0.57 4.82 3.24
CA GLU A 23 -0.43 5.90 3.17
C GLU A 23 -1.44 5.67 2.05
N LEU A 24 -0.96 5.27 0.87
CA LEU A 24 -1.84 4.95 -0.26
C LEU A 24 -2.76 3.76 0.06
N ARG A 25 -2.24 2.72 0.73
CA ARG A 25 -3.03 1.55 1.16
C ARG A 25 -4.14 1.94 2.13
N GLU A 26 -3.91 2.89 3.03
CA GLU A 26 -4.91 3.42 3.95
C GLU A 26 -5.99 4.22 3.21
N GLN A 27 -5.63 4.99 2.17
CA GLN A 27 -6.60 5.67 1.33
C GLN A 27 -7.54 4.70 0.60
N PHE A 28 -7.00 3.64 -0.01
CA PHE A 28 -7.82 2.59 -0.64
C PHE A 28 -8.78 1.95 0.36
N ARG A 29 -8.31 1.69 1.58
CA ARG A 29 -9.10 1.13 2.68
C ARG A 29 -10.26 2.05 3.08
N ALA A 30 -9.99 3.35 3.20
CA ALA A 30 -11.01 4.34 3.51
C ALA A 30 -12.07 4.42 2.40
N PHE A 31 -11.66 4.39 1.14
CA PHE A 31 -12.56 4.40 -0.01
C PHE A 31 -13.37 3.12 -0.15
N GLU A 32 -12.77 1.96 0.10
CA GLU A 32 -13.49 0.69 0.12
C GLU A 32 -14.58 0.71 1.21
N LYS A 33 -14.24 1.13 2.43
CA LYS A 33 -15.22 1.29 3.52
C LYS A 33 -16.37 2.22 3.13
N LYS A 34 -16.06 3.33 2.47
CA LYS A 34 -17.04 4.35 2.10
C LYS A 34 -17.95 3.91 0.95
N TYR A 35 -17.37 3.38 -0.13
CA TYR A 35 -18.08 3.19 -1.40
C TYR A 35 -18.47 1.73 -1.68
N PHE A 36 -17.75 0.75 -1.13
CA PHE A 36 -18.08 -0.67 -1.30
C PHE A 36 -19.00 -1.17 -0.19
N TRP A 37 -18.65 -0.92 1.07
CA TRP A 37 -19.42 -1.41 2.23
C TRP A 37 -20.54 -0.46 2.67
N GLY A 38 -20.31 0.86 2.56
CA GLY A 38 -21.19 1.89 3.12
C GLY A 38 -22.15 2.56 2.15
N SER A 39 -22.31 2.04 0.94
CA SER A 39 -23.11 2.70 -0.11
C SER A 39 -24.35 1.93 -0.53
N GLU A 40 -25.48 2.64 -0.60
CA GLU A 40 -26.74 2.17 -1.18
C GLU A 40 -26.93 2.63 -2.64
N GLU A 41 -26.18 3.66 -3.05
CA GLU A 41 -26.24 4.25 -4.40
C GLU A 41 -25.51 3.40 -5.45
N LEU A 42 -26.14 3.18 -6.61
CA LEU A 42 -25.60 2.31 -7.67
C LEU A 42 -24.24 2.80 -8.19
N THR A 43 -24.10 4.09 -8.47
CA THR A 43 -22.85 4.70 -8.97
C THR A 43 -21.70 4.52 -8.00
N GLN A 44 -21.98 4.67 -6.70
CA GLN A 44 -20.99 4.49 -5.64
C GLN A 44 -20.61 3.02 -5.47
N ARG A 45 -21.55 2.07 -5.60
CA ARG A 45 -21.26 0.63 -5.57
C ARG A 45 -20.37 0.18 -6.74
N LEU A 46 -20.61 0.71 -7.94
CA LEU A 46 -19.76 0.44 -9.11
C LEU A 46 -18.34 0.93 -8.88
N ALA A 47 -18.19 2.17 -8.38
CA ALA A 47 -16.88 2.68 -7.99
C ALA A 47 -16.24 1.83 -6.87
N GLY A 48 -17.04 1.44 -5.87
CA GLY A 48 -16.62 0.58 -4.76
C GLY A 48 -16.08 -0.78 -5.21
N GLN A 49 -16.69 -1.40 -6.23
CA GLN A 49 -16.20 -2.66 -6.80
C GLN A 49 -14.80 -2.51 -7.41
N VAL A 50 -14.59 -1.45 -8.21
CA VAL A 50 -13.27 -1.15 -8.79
C VAL A 50 -12.26 -0.87 -7.67
N ILE A 51 -12.65 -0.09 -6.65
CA ILE A 51 -11.80 0.21 -5.50
C ILE A 51 -11.40 -1.06 -4.74
N ASN A 52 -12.33 -2.00 -4.51
CA ASN A 52 -12.04 -3.27 -3.84
C ASN A 52 -11.02 -4.13 -4.63
N GLN A 53 -11.15 -4.17 -5.96
CA GLN A 53 -10.20 -4.87 -6.84
C GLN A 53 -8.81 -4.24 -6.77
N LEU A 54 -8.73 -2.91 -6.91
CA LEU A 54 -7.46 -2.18 -6.80
C LEU A 54 -6.85 -2.31 -5.40
N ASN A 55 -7.68 -2.32 -4.34
CA ASN A 55 -7.21 -2.49 -2.97
C ASN A 55 -6.55 -3.87 -2.73
N SER A 56 -7.05 -4.90 -3.41
CA SER A 56 -6.49 -6.25 -3.37
C SER A 56 -5.11 -6.29 -4.04
N GLN A 57 -4.94 -5.62 -5.19
CA GLN A 57 -3.64 -5.49 -5.85
C GLN A 57 -2.66 -4.65 -5.02
N MET A 58 -3.15 -3.56 -4.42
CA MET A 58 -2.37 -2.69 -3.54
C MET A 58 -1.87 -3.43 -2.29
N LEU A 59 -2.64 -4.41 -1.79
CA LEU A 59 -2.19 -5.25 -0.68
C LEU A 59 -0.95 -6.08 -1.05
N GLU A 60 -0.88 -6.61 -2.27
CA GLU A 60 0.30 -7.37 -2.72
C GLU A 60 1.52 -6.46 -2.91
N ILE A 61 1.34 -5.26 -3.48
CA ILE A 61 2.40 -4.24 -3.56
C ILE A 61 2.89 -3.87 -2.15
N TYR A 62 1.97 -3.67 -1.21
CA TYR A 62 2.31 -3.36 0.18
C TYR A 62 3.12 -4.47 0.85
N LYS A 63 2.78 -5.75 0.64
CA LYS A 63 3.55 -6.88 1.18
C LYS A 63 4.96 -6.91 0.62
N GLN A 64 5.11 -6.81 -0.71
CA GLN A 64 6.43 -6.78 -1.37
C GLN A 64 7.28 -5.61 -0.88
N MET A 65 6.66 -4.44 -0.71
CA MET A 65 7.37 -3.25 -0.23
C MET A 65 7.80 -3.40 1.23
N ASN A 66 6.98 -4.03 2.07
CA ASN A 66 7.30 -4.30 3.47
C ASN A 66 8.42 -5.36 3.61
N GLU A 67 8.40 -6.39 2.76
CA GLU A 67 9.50 -7.37 2.68
C GLU A 67 10.81 -6.72 2.27
N LEU A 68 10.75 -5.80 1.28
CA LEU A 68 11.91 -5.03 0.85
C LEU A 68 12.44 -4.15 1.99
N ASP A 69 11.59 -3.33 2.60
CA ASP A 69 11.95 -2.46 3.73
C ASP A 69 12.52 -3.25 4.91
N HIS A 70 11.97 -4.44 5.22
CA HIS A 70 12.51 -5.32 6.25
C HIS A 70 13.92 -5.81 5.91
N ALA A 71 14.18 -6.19 4.65
CA ALA A 71 15.50 -6.62 4.20
C ALA A 71 16.57 -5.50 4.25
N PHE A 72 16.17 -4.24 4.28
CA PHE A 72 17.05 -3.08 4.45
C PHE A 72 17.19 -2.60 5.92
N LYS A 73 16.37 -3.14 6.82
CA LYS A 73 16.43 -2.91 8.27
C LYS A 73 17.26 -3.96 9.00
N ASP A 74 17.31 -5.21 8.49
CA ASP A 74 18.21 -6.29 8.92
C ASP A 74 19.68 -6.10 8.46
#